data_AF-A0A7J4AWW8-F1
#
_entry.id   AF-A0A7J4AWW8-F1
#
_cell.length_a   1.000
_cell.length_b   1.000
_cell.length_c   1.000
_cell.angle_alpha   90.00
_cell.angle_beta   90.00
_cell.angle_gamma   90.00
#
_symmetry.space_group_name_H-M   'P 1'
#
loop_
_entity.id
_entity.type
_entity.pdbx_description
1 polymer ?
#
loop_
_entity_poly.entity_id
_entity_poly.type
_entity_poly.pdbx_seq_one_letter_code
_entity_poly.pdbx_strand_id
1 'polypeptide(L)'
;MMDEYRRGWAHRYLREAKAELEAARKLPYMAPTLLIEAIRKARNAIYYSLGEPAFVEIVIREAAEKTQTINDPVLRFLVQIEEMVQQLAQMGEVNGEVAMKKADNLVQLASDIVEVLTGEKIED
;
A
#
# COMPACT_ATOMS: atom_id res chain seq x y z
N MET A 1 -20.97 0.48 -5.58
CA MET A 1 -21.07 0.91 -4.17
C MET A 1 -20.22 -0.04 -3.35
N MET A 2 -19.35 0.48 -2.49
CA MET A 2 -18.46 -0.32 -1.65
C MET A 2 -19.25 -0.95 -0.50
N ASP A 3 -19.13 -2.27 -0.32
CA ASP A 3 -19.78 -2.96 0.81
C ASP A 3 -19.02 -2.76 2.12
N GLU A 4 -19.71 -3.00 3.23
CA GLU A 4 -19.18 -2.83 4.58
C GLU A 4 -18.01 -3.78 4.87
N TYR A 5 -17.99 -4.96 4.25
CA TYR A 5 -16.91 -5.93 4.41
C TYR A 5 -15.59 -5.37 3.89
N ARG A 6 -15.56 -4.93 2.62
CA ARG A 6 -14.38 -4.32 2.01
C ARG A 6 -13.99 -3.04 2.74
N ARG A 7 -14.97 -2.26 3.22
CA ARG A 7 -14.70 -1.03 3.97
C ARG A 7 -13.99 -1.31 5.28
N GLY A 8 -14.51 -2.28 6.04
CA GLY A 8 -13.90 -2.72 7.29
C GLY A 8 -12.46 -3.22 7.09
N TRP A 9 -12.22 -4.00 6.04
CA TRP A 9 -10.88 -4.49 5.70
C TRP A 9 -9.94 -3.37 5.27
N ALA A 10 -10.37 -2.45 4.41
CA ALA A 10 -9.57 -1.31 4.00
C ALA A 10 -9.10 -0.49 5.21
N HIS A 11 -10.02 -0.15 6.12
CA HIS A 11 -9.66 0.59 7.33
C HIS A 11 -8.79 -0.21 8.29
N ARG A 12 -9.04 -1.52 8.42
CA ARG A 12 -8.22 -2.40 9.27
C ARG A 12 -6.78 -2.42 8.78
N TYR A 13 -6.57 -2.70 7.49
CA TYR A 13 -5.23 -2.75 6.92
C TYR A 13 -4.51 -1.41 7.03
N LEU A 14 -5.23 -0.29 6.88
CA LEU A 14 -4.63 1.04 7.04
C LEU A 14 -4.18 1.29 8.49
N ARG A 15 -4.97 0.91 9.51
CA ARG A 15 -4.55 1.01 10.92
C ARG A 15 -3.34 0.15 11.22
N GLU A 16 -3.33 -1.09 10.74
CA GLU A 16 -2.19 -1.99 10.92
C GLU A 16 -0.93 -1.44 10.23
N ALA A 17 -1.06 -0.88 9.02
CA ALA A 17 0.06 -0.25 8.31
C ALA A 17 0.66 0.92 9.10
N LYS A 18 -0.20 1.81 9.65
CA LYS A 18 0.24 2.91 10.51
C LYS A 18 0.96 2.41 11.77
N ALA A 19 0.43 1.39 12.42
CA ALA A 19 1.04 0.81 13.63
C ALA A 19 2.42 0.20 13.34
N GLU A 20 2.59 -0.49 12.21
CA GLU A 20 3.87 -1.08 11.82
C GLU A 20 4.91 -0.04 11.43
N LEU A 21 4.48 1.02 10.75
CA LEU A 21 5.35 2.18 10.45
C LEU A 21 5.82 2.87 11.72
N GLU A 22 4.92 3.06 12.70
CA GLU A 22 5.28 3.64 14.00
C GLU A 22 6.23 2.72 14.78
N ALA A 23 5.99 1.41 14.77
CA ALA A 23 6.88 0.42 15.38
C ALA A 23 8.28 0.45 14.73
N ALA A 24 8.36 0.57 13.40
CA ALA A 24 9.62 0.68 12.68
C ALA A 24 10.44 1.91 13.10
N ARG A 25 9.78 3.03 13.42
CA ARG A 25 10.44 4.24 13.94
C ARG A 25 11.03 4.03 15.33
N LYS A 26 10.35 3.26 16.17
CA LYS A 26 10.74 2.99 17.56
C LYS A 26 11.77 1.86 17.68
N LEU A 27 11.81 0.93 16.73
CA LEU A 27 12.65 -0.27 16.75
C LEU A 27 13.54 -0.36 15.49
N PRO A 28 14.67 0.38 15.43
CA PRO A 28 15.52 0.45 14.23
C PRO A 28 16.00 -0.92 13.71
N TYR A 29 16.26 -1.87 14.61
CA TYR A 29 16.72 -3.21 14.26
C TYR A 29 15.62 -4.12 13.65
N MET A 30 14.34 -3.79 13.85
CA MET A 30 13.21 -4.47 13.19
C MET A 30 12.62 -3.64 12.04
N ALA A 31 13.12 -2.42 11.83
CA ALA A 31 12.57 -1.49 10.87
C ALA A 31 12.45 -2.07 9.45
N PRO A 32 13.44 -2.80 8.89
CA PRO A 32 13.31 -3.35 7.53
C PRO A 32 12.08 -4.26 7.35
N THR A 33 11.87 -5.19 8.28
CA THR A 33 10.73 -6.11 8.24
C THR A 33 9.40 -5.37 8.46
N LEU A 34 9.36 -4.48 9.45
CA LEU A 34 8.15 -3.72 9.78
C LEU A 34 7.75 -2.76 8.66
N LEU A 35 8.71 -2.15 7.96
CA LEU A 35 8.45 -1.28 6.81
C LEU A 35 7.83 -2.05 5.65
N ILE A 36 8.36 -3.23 5.33
CA ILE A 36 7.81 -4.09 4.26
C ILE A 36 6.37 -4.48 4.59
N GLU A 37 6.10 -4.85 5.83
CA GLU A 37 4.76 -5.20 6.27
C GLU A 37 3.81 -4.00 6.22
N ALA A 38 4.25 -2.81 6.68
CA ALA A 38 3.46 -1.59 6.61
C ALA A 38 3.04 -1.26 5.17
N ILE A 39 3.98 -1.38 4.23
CA ILE A 39 3.77 -1.14 2.80
C ILE A 39 2.78 -2.14 2.21
N ARG A 40 2.92 -3.44 2.52
CA ARG A 40 2.00 -4.49 2.05
C ARG A 40 0.58 -4.24 2.55
N LYS A 41 0.43 -3.84 3.82
CA LYS A 41 -0.87 -3.53 4.41
C LYS A 41 -1.47 -2.26 3.80
N ALA A 42 -0.68 -1.22 3.59
CA ALA A 42 -1.14 -0.01 2.88
C ALA A 42 -1.64 -0.34 1.46
N ARG A 43 -0.89 -1.15 0.71
CA ARG A 43 -1.31 -1.64 -0.62
C ARG A 43 -2.63 -2.41 -0.55
N ASN A 44 -2.77 -3.33 0.39
CA ASN A 44 -4.02 -4.10 0.54
C ASN A 44 -5.20 -3.19 0.89
N ALA A 45 -4.99 -2.16 1.70
CA ALA A 45 -6.04 -1.17 2.00
C ALA A 45 -6.54 -0.48 0.72
N ILE A 46 -5.64 -0.11 -0.19
CA ILE A 46 -5.99 0.44 -1.51
C ILE A 46 -6.79 -0.58 -2.33
N TYR A 47 -6.34 -1.83 -2.39
CA TYR A 47 -7.02 -2.86 -3.18
C TYR A 47 -8.44 -3.13 -2.69
N TYR A 48 -8.64 -3.25 -1.37
CA TYR A 48 -9.98 -3.39 -0.78
C TYR A 48 -10.86 -2.16 -1.06
N SER A 49 -10.28 -0.97 -1.11
CA SER A 49 -11.00 0.27 -1.43
C SER A 49 -11.50 0.31 -2.88
N LEU A 50 -10.73 -0.28 -3.80
CA LEU A 50 -11.06 -0.31 -5.24
C LEU A 50 -11.96 -1.49 -5.62
N GLY A 51 -11.83 -2.62 -4.95
CA GLY A 51 -12.42 -3.87 -5.40
C GLY A 51 -12.15 -5.04 -4.45
N GLU A 52 -12.31 -6.24 -4.99
CA GLU A 52 -11.86 -7.46 -4.32
C GLU A 52 -10.36 -7.67 -4.67
N PRO A 53 -9.46 -7.68 -3.67
CA PRO A 53 -8.01 -7.70 -3.91
C PRO A 53 -7.53 -8.78 -4.86
N ALA A 54 -8.08 -9.99 -4.79
CA ALA A 54 -7.69 -11.08 -5.69
C ALA A 54 -7.86 -10.72 -7.17
N PHE A 55 -8.93 -9.98 -7.52
CA PHE A 55 -9.15 -9.53 -8.90
C PHE A 55 -8.30 -8.32 -9.25
N VAL A 56 -8.12 -7.38 -8.32
CA VAL A 56 -7.27 -6.20 -8.53
C VAL A 56 -5.83 -6.62 -8.81
N GLU A 57 -5.29 -7.58 -8.04
CA GLU A 57 -3.95 -8.12 -8.23
C GLU A 57 -3.75 -8.78 -9.60
N ILE A 58 -4.75 -9.52 -10.10
CA ILE A 58 -4.70 -10.12 -11.43
C ILE A 58 -4.56 -9.04 -12.51
N VAL A 59 -5.40 -8.00 -12.44
CA VAL A 59 -5.39 -6.91 -13.43
C VAL A 59 -4.07 -6.16 -13.41
N ILE A 60 -3.51 -5.88 -12.24
CA ILE A 60 -2.22 -5.21 -12.09
C ILE A 60 -1.09 -6.07 -12.65
N ARG A 61 -1.06 -7.37 -12.31
CA ARG A 61 -0.02 -8.29 -12.80
C ARG A 61 -0.07 -8.41 -14.32
N GLU A 62 -1.25 -8.60 -14.90
CA GLU A 62 -1.41 -8.65 -16.35
C GLU A 62 -0.98 -7.34 -17.03
N ALA A 63 -1.23 -6.19 -16.39
CA ALA A 63 -0.81 -4.90 -16.91
C ALA A 63 0.72 -4.71 -16.85
N ALA A 64 1.36 -5.19 -15.78
CA ALA A 64 2.81 -5.14 -15.61
C ALA A 64 3.56 -6.08 -16.56
N GLU A 65 2.97 -7.24 -16.89
CA GLU A 65 3.55 -8.20 -17.84
C GLU A 65 3.46 -7.75 -19.31
N LYS A 66 2.50 -6.87 -19.63
CA LYS A 66 2.34 -6.34 -20.99
C LYS A 66 3.47 -5.35 -21.28
N THR A 67 4.20 -5.58 -22.39
CA THR A 67 5.22 -4.65 -22.92
C THR A 67 4.64 -3.39 -23.57
N GLN A 68 3.32 -3.23 -23.58
CA GLN A 68 2.65 -2.05 -24.14
C GLN A 68 2.50 -0.95 -23.10
N THR A 69 2.49 0.30 -23.55
CA THR A 69 2.24 1.46 -22.69
C THR A 69 0.87 1.39 -22.03
N ILE A 70 0.85 1.44 -20.70
CA ILE A 70 -0.40 1.52 -19.91
C ILE A 70 -1.00 2.92 -20.08
N ASN A 71 -2.08 3.01 -20.86
CA ASN A 71 -2.78 4.27 -21.16
C ASN A 71 -3.71 4.71 -20.03
N ASP A 72 -4.24 3.77 -19.25
CA ASP A 72 -5.12 4.09 -18.13
C ASP A 72 -4.27 4.63 -16.94
N PRO A 73 -4.52 5.87 -16.49
CA PRO A 73 -3.69 6.49 -15.47
C PRO A 73 -3.84 5.83 -14.09
N VAL A 74 -5.01 5.25 -13.78
CA VAL A 74 -5.26 4.57 -12.50
C VAL A 74 -4.52 3.24 -12.48
N LEU A 75 -4.62 2.46 -13.55
CA LEU A 75 -3.92 1.19 -13.69
C LEU A 75 -2.40 1.39 -13.67
N ARG A 76 -1.89 2.43 -14.36
CA ARG A 76 -0.47 2.77 -14.35
C ARG A 76 0.00 3.11 -12.93
N PHE A 77 -0.80 3.88 -12.19
CA PHE A 77 -0.51 4.23 -10.81
C PHE A 77 -0.48 2.99 -9.88
N LEU A 78 -1.42 2.06 -10.06
CA LEU A 78 -1.43 0.81 -9.29
C LEU A 78 -0.23 -0.09 -9.59
N VAL A 79 0.19 -0.18 -10.85
CA VAL A 79 1.41 -0.89 -11.23
C VAL A 79 2.65 -0.25 -10.57
N GLN A 80 2.73 1.09 -10.55
CA GLN A 80 3.81 1.80 -9.88
C GLN A 80 3.87 1.54 -8.37
N ILE A 81 2.71 1.39 -7.71
CA ILE A 81 2.66 0.98 -6.29
C ILE A 81 3.25 -0.42 -6.13
N GLU A 82 2.89 -1.37 -6.99
CA GLU A 82 3.40 -2.74 -6.91
C GLU A 82 4.92 -2.80 -7.15
N GLU A 83 5.43 -2.06 -8.14
CA GLU A 83 6.86 -1.91 -8.37
C GLU A 83 7.58 -1.32 -7.15
N MET A 84 6.99 -0.30 -6.51
CA MET A 84 7.54 0.31 -5.31
C MET A 84 7.61 -0.67 -4.14
N VAL A 85 6.55 -1.46 -3.93
CA VAL A 85 6.50 -2.53 -2.93
C VAL A 85 7.60 -3.56 -3.17
N GLN A 86 7.79 -3.98 -4.42
CA GLN A 86 8.82 -4.93 -4.81
C GLN A 86 10.24 -4.37 -4.61
N GLN A 87 10.48 -3.12 -5.02
CA GLN A 87 11.76 -2.44 -4.82
C GLN A 87 12.11 -2.34 -3.33
N LEU A 88 11.14 -1.99 -2.48
CA LEU A 88 11.35 -1.87 -1.04
C LEU A 88 11.61 -3.24 -0.39
N ALA A 89 10.96 -4.30 -0.86
CA ALA A 89 11.25 -5.66 -0.42
C ALA A 89 12.67 -6.13 -0.82
N GLN A 90 13.21 -5.65 -1.94
CA GLN A 90 14.55 -5.99 -2.43
C GLN A 90 15.67 -5.11 -1.86
N MET A 91 15.36 -3.88 -1.41
CA MET A 91 16.37 -2.89 -1.02
C MET A 91 17.16 -3.27 0.25
N GLY A 92 16.66 -4.17 1.10
CA GLY A 92 17.35 -4.55 2.35
C GLY A 92 17.75 -3.36 3.22
N GLU A 93 18.62 -3.57 4.22
CA GLU A 93 19.07 -2.58 5.20
C GLU A 93 19.85 -1.37 4.62
N VAL A 94 20.08 -1.33 3.31
CA VAL A 94 21.09 -0.45 2.68
C VAL A 94 20.73 1.04 2.78
N ASN A 95 19.46 1.41 3.01
CA ASN A 95 19.10 2.82 3.20
C ASN A 95 17.81 3.02 4.01
N GLY A 96 17.86 2.74 5.32
CA GLY A 96 16.70 2.76 6.21
C GLY A 96 15.90 4.06 6.25
N GLU A 97 16.56 5.23 6.15
CA GLU A 97 15.87 6.53 6.13
C GLU A 97 15.06 6.74 4.84
N VAL A 98 15.64 6.37 3.69
CA VAL A 98 14.94 6.44 2.39
C VAL A 98 13.77 5.46 2.35
N ALA A 99 13.96 4.25 2.90
CA ALA A 99 12.90 3.25 3.00
C ALA A 99 11.76 3.71 3.91
N MET A 100 12.08 4.29 5.07
CA MET A 100 11.12 4.87 6.00
C MET A 100 10.28 5.96 5.33
N LYS A 101 10.91 6.90 4.61
CA LYS A 101 10.21 7.98 3.92
C LYS A 101 9.29 7.46 2.79
N LYS A 102 9.74 6.46 2.03
CA LYS A 102 8.91 5.83 1.00
C LYS A 102 7.69 5.12 1.60
N ALA A 103 7.88 4.38 2.70
CA ALA A 103 6.80 3.71 3.40
C ALA A 103 5.79 4.71 3.95
N ASP A 104 6.25 5.78 4.59
CA ASP A 104 5.40 6.85 5.13
C ASP A 104 4.55 7.50 4.03
N ASN A 105 5.16 7.88 2.91
CA ASN A 105 4.43 8.44 1.77
C ASN A 105 3.36 7.48 1.23
N LEU A 106 3.66 6.18 1.14
CA LEU A 106 2.70 5.19 0.65
C LEU A 106 1.55 4.97 1.63
N VAL A 107 1.83 4.93 2.93
CA VAL A 107 0.80 4.82 3.98
C VAL A 107 -0.10 6.05 3.96
N GLN A 108 0.46 7.25 3.80
CA GLN A 108 -0.33 8.48 3.68
C GLN A 108 -1.21 8.45 2.43
N LEU A 109 -0.64 8.05 1.28
CA LEU A 109 -1.39 7.92 0.03
C LEU A 109 -2.52 6.90 0.14
N ALA A 110 -2.27 5.76 0.79
CA ALA A 110 -3.31 4.78 1.08
C ALA A 110 -4.40 5.37 1.98
N SER A 111 -4.05 6.20 2.96
CA SER A 111 -5.01 6.93 3.79
C SER A 111 -5.89 7.84 2.97
N ASP A 112 -5.32 8.64 2.09
CA ASP A 112 -6.06 9.58 1.26
C ASP A 112 -7.01 8.85 0.29
N ILE A 113 -6.55 7.75 -0.32
CA ILE A 113 -7.38 6.92 -1.22
C ILE A 113 -8.53 6.25 -0.48
N VAL A 114 -8.25 5.64 0.68
CA VAL A 114 -9.27 5.00 1.51
C VAL A 114 -10.32 6.04 1.91
N GLU A 115 -9.91 7.21 2.41
CA GLU A 115 -10.83 8.29 2.78
C GLU A 115 -11.71 8.74 1.62
N VAL A 116 -11.13 8.94 0.43
CA VAL A 116 -11.88 9.35 -0.78
C VAL A 116 -12.89 8.28 -1.21
N LEU A 117 -12.54 6.99 -1.11
CA LEU A 117 -13.37 5.89 -1.60
C LEU A 117 -14.40 5.39 -0.59
N THR A 118 -14.13 5.52 0.71
CA THR A 118 -15.04 5.11 1.79
C THR A 118 -15.88 6.27 2.32
N GLY A 119 -15.41 7.52 2.18
CA GLY A 119 -16.00 8.71 2.79
C GLY A 119 -15.73 8.81 4.30
N GLU A 120 -14.88 7.96 4.85
CA GLU A 120 -14.56 7.88 6.28
C GLU A 120 -13.08 8.16 6.52
N LYS A 121 -12.78 9.06 7.46
CA LYS A 121 -11.42 9.32 7.89
C LYS A 121 -11.08 8.46 9.10
N ILE A 122 -9.90 7.83 9.08
CA ILE A 122 -9.37 7.16 10.27
C ILE A 122 -8.74 8.22 11.15
N GLU A 123 -9.31 8.45 12.33
CA GLU A 123 -8.66 9.20 13.41
C GLU A 123 -7.47 8.42 13.95
N ASP A 124 -6.34 9.11 14.14
CA ASP A 124 -5.06 8.56 14.63
C ASP A 124 -5.11 8.23 16.13
#